data_AF-A0A7J2PW60-F1
#
_entry.id   AF-A0A7J2PW60-F1
#
_cell.length_a   1.000
_cell.length_b   1.000
_cell.length_c   1.000
_cell.angle_alpha   90.00
_cell.angle_beta   90.00
_cell.angle_gamma   90.00
#
_symmetry.space_group_name_H-M   'P 1'
#
loop_
_entity.id
_entity.type
_entity.pdbx_description
1 polymer ?
#
loop_
_entity_poly.entity_id
_entity_poly.type
_entity_poly.pdbx_seq_one_letter_code
_entity_poly.pdbx_strand_id
1 'polypeptide(L)'
;MITVIQVDPESLDDVKQAMVKIIDQLGYKPSKSRIFLKPNVVDALPPSHAVDVDPIVCAGLILALNDKFDIEEFVIGENSGYFSEKPESFDRLLETSG
;
A
#
# COMPACT_ATOMS: atom_id res chain seq x y z
N MET A 1 0.86 -20.62 -3.64
CA MET A 1 -0.38 -20.13 -4.30
C MET A 1 -0.15 -18.66 -4.56
N ILE A 2 -0.35 -18.20 -5.80
CA ILE A 2 -0.23 -16.79 -6.17
C ILE A 2 -1.65 -16.32 -6.49
N THR A 3 -2.12 -15.32 -5.77
CA THR A 3 -3.41 -14.67 -6.02
C THR A 3 -3.13 -13.36 -6.73
N VAL A 4 -3.73 -13.17 -7.90
CA VAL A 4 -3.65 -11.93 -8.68
C VAL A 4 -5.04 -11.35 -8.76
N ILE A 5 -5.20 -10.11 -8.29
CA ILE A 5 -6.41 -9.32 -8.52
C ILE A 5 -6.02 -8.13 -9.38
N GLN A 6 -6.64 -8.03 -10.55
CA GLN A 6 -6.54 -6.85 -11.38
C GLN A 6 -7.60 -5.85 -10.91
N VAL A 7 -7.15 -4.63 -10.62
CA VAL A 7 -8.01 -3.50 -10.28
C VAL A 7 -7.61 -2.33 -11.17
N ASP A 8 -8.59 -1.62 -11.69
CA ASP A 8 -8.42 -0.34 -12.36
C ASP A 8 -9.00 0.71 -11.40
N PRO A 9 -8.18 1.26 -10.48
CA PRO A 9 -8.70 1.98 -9.33
C PRO A 9 -9.11 3.39 -9.73
N GLU A 10 -10.42 3.66 -9.73
CA GLU A 10 -10.97 5.01 -9.85
C GLU A 10 -11.02 5.71 -8.48
N SER A 11 -10.98 4.93 -7.38
CA SER A 11 -11.03 5.42 -6.01
C SER A 11 -10.26 4.54 -5.01
N LEU A 12 -10.02 5.07 -3.82
CA LEU A 12 -9.45 4.33 -2.69
C LEU A 12 -10.37 3.18 -2.24
N ASP A 13 -11.69 3.34 -2.37
CA ASP A 13 -12.61 2.27 -1.99
C ASP A 13 -12.48 1.05 -2.92
N ASP A 14 -12.27 1.27 -4.22
CA ASP A 14 -12.05 0.17 -5.18
C ASP A 14 -10.85 -0.70 -4.78
N VAL A 15 -9.76 -0.04 -4.38
CA VAL A 15 -8.54 -0.70 -3.89
C VAL A 15 -8.80 -1.41 -2.56
N LYS A 16 -9.52 -0.79 -1.63
CA LYS A 16 -9.92 -1.42 -0.37
C LYS A 16 -10.73 -2.69 -0.61
N GLN A 17 -11.75 -2.64 -1.48
CA GLN A 17 -12.57 -3.81 -1.81
C GLN A 17 -11.75 -4.92 -2.48
N ALA A 18 -10.79 -4.56 -3.33
CA ALA A 18 -9.84 -5.52 -3.89
C ALA A 18 -9.00 -6.18 -2.78
N MET A 19 -8.48 -5.41 -1.82
CA MET A 19 -7.70 -5.93 -0.70
C MET A 19 -8.51 -6.84 0.22
N VAL A 20 -9.77 -6.50 0.51
CA VAL A 20 -10.69 -7.35 1.27
C VAL A 20 -10.82 -8.73 0.61
N LYS A 21 -11.02 -8.77 -0.72
CA LYS A 21 -11.10 -10.02 -1.47
C LYS A 21 -9.81 -10.84 -1.37
N ILE A 22 -8.64 -10.21 -1.45
CA ILE A 22 -7.35 -10.89 -1.29
C ILE A 22 -7.22 -11.50 0.10
N ILE A 23 -7.51 -10.72 1.14
CA ILE A 23 -7.43 -11.18 2.54
C ILE A 23 -8.31 -12.41 2.75
N ASP A 24 -9.55 -12.37 2.26
CA ASP A 24 -10.49 -13.49 2.36
C ASP A 24 -10.04 -14.72 1.60
N GLN A 25 -9.54 -14.56 0.36
CA GLN A 25 -9.04 -15.67 -0.45
C GLN A 25 -7.80 -16.33 0.16
N LEU A 26 -6.94 -15.55 0.80
CA LEU A 26 -5.77 -16.07 1.52
C LEU A 26 -6.16 -16.71 2.86
N GLY A 27 -7.40 -16.51 3.33
CA GLY A 27 -7.79 -16.85 4.70
C GLY A 27 -6.90 -16.14 5.72
N TYR A 28 -6.38 -14.95 5.39
CA TYR A 28 -5.41 -14.26 6.23
C TYR A 28 -6.09 -13.76 7.49
N LYS A 29 -5.50 -14.11 8.64
CA LYS A 29 -5.89 -13.58 9.95
C LYS A 29 -4.63 -13.17 10.70
N PRO A 30 -4.45 -11.88 11.01
CA PRO A 30 -3.29 -11.43 11.75
C PRO A 30 -3.31 -12.06 13.15
N SER A 31 -2.14 -12.53 13.61
CA SER A 31 -1.97 -13.10 14.95
C SER A 31 -1.63 -12.05 16.02
N LYS A 32 -1.39 -10.80 15.59
CA LYS A 32 -1.05 -9.65 16.42
C LYS A 32 -1.93 -8.47 16.01
N SER A 33 -2.31 -7.64 16.97
CA SER A 33 -3.03 -6.38 16.76
C SER A 33 -2.13 -5.24 16.28
N ARG A 34 -0.83 -5.47 16.13
CA ARG A 34 0.13 -4.51 15.57
C ARG A 34 0.73 -5.07 14.30
N ILE A 35 0.64 -4.32 13.21
CA ILE A 35 1.05 -4.76 11.88
C ILE A 35 2.20 -3.89 11.38
N PHE A 36 3.30 -4.55 11.00
CA PHE A 36 4.37 -3.90 10.27
C PHE A 36 4.17 -4.09 8.76
N LEU A 37 4.00 -3.00 8.03
CA LEU A 37 3.89 -3.00 6.57
C LEU A 37 5.22 -2.57 5.97
N LYS A 38 5.78 -3.42 5.11
CA LYS A 38 7.00 -3.11 4.36
C LYS A 38 6.67 -3.04 2.86
N PRO A 39 6.19 -1.90 2.37
CA PRO A 39 6.08 -1.70 0.92
C PRO A 39 7.49 -1.63 0.30
N ASN A 40 7.59 -1.89 -1.01
CA ASN A 40 8.73 -1.36 -1.77
C ASN A 40 8.62 0.18 -1.79
N VAL A 41 9.69 0.92 -2.12
CA VAL A 41 9.78 2.39 -1.94
C VAL A 41 8.46 3.06 -2.34
N VAL A 42 7.93 3.89 -1.45
CA VAL A 42 6.68 4.62 -1.72
C VAL A 42 7.06 5.84 -2.56
N ASP A 43 6.94 5.72 -3.88
CA ASP A 43 7.19 6.82 -4.82
C ASP A 43 5.99 6.94 -5.77
N ALA A 44 5.72 8.17 -6.21
CA ALA A 44 4.67 8.47 -7.18
C ALA A 44 5.20 8.19 -8.60
N LEU A 45 5.47 6.92 -8.91
CA LEU A 45 5.85 6.47 -10.25
C LEU A 45 4.64 5.98 -11.04
N PRO A 46 4.69 6.04 -12.39
CA PRO A 46 3.67 5.40 -13.23
C PRO A 46 3.53 3.92 -12.87
N PRO A 47 2.30 3.34 -12.89
CA PRO A 47 2.03 1.96 -12.52
C PRO A 47 2.83 0.89 -13.28
N SER A 48 3.46 1.26 -14.40
CA SER A 48 4.36 0.39 -15.18
C SER A 48 5.71 0.12 -14.51
N HIS A 49 6.08 0.86 -13.46
CA HIS A 49 7.31 0.64 -12.68
C HIS A 49 7.02 -0.17 -11.42
N ALA A 50 7.21 -1.49 -11.50
CA ALA A 50 6.98 -2.43 -10.39
C ALA A 50 7.96 -2.32 -9.21
N VAL A 51 8.80 -1.28 -9.20
CA VAL A 51 9.84 -1.07 -8.18
C VAL A 51 9.23 -0.46 -6.92
N ASP A 52 8.16 0.33 -7.07
CA ASP A 52 7.63 1.21 -6.03
C ASP A 52 6.14 0.93 -5.81
N VAL A 53 5.69 0.99 -4.55
CA VAL A 53 4.27 0.71 -4.21
C VAL A 53 3.50 2.02 -4.19
N ASP A 54 2.47 2.09 -5.02
CA ASP A 54 1.55 3.23 -5.02
C ASP A 54 0.92 3.41 -3.62
N PRO A 55 0.97 4.63 -3.03
CA PRO A 55 0.37 4.92 -1.73
C PRO A 55 -1.09 4.46 -1.58
N ILE A 56 -1.89 4.52 -2.65
CA ILE A 56 -3.31 4.13 -2.60
C ILE A 56 -3.47 2.63 -2.29
N VAL A 57 -2.51 1.81 -2.74
CA VAL A 57 -2.46 0.37 -2.48
C VAL A 57 -2.17 0.10 -1.01
N CYS A 58 -1.21 0.81 -0.42
CA CYS A 58 -0.92 0.74 1.01
C CYS A 58 -2.14 1.18 1.85
N ALA A 59 -2.75 2.31 1.50
CA ALA A 59 -3.92 2.83 2.19
C ALA A 59 -5.12 1.86 2.11
N GLY A 60 -5.40 1.30 0.93
CA GLY A 60 -6.47 0.34 0.74
C GLY A 60 -6.28 -0.93 1.58
N LEU A 61 -5.03 -1.42 1.72
CA LEU A 61 -4.71 -2.56 2.57
C LEU A 61 -4.94 -2.25 4.06
N ILE A 62 -4.50 -1.08 4.53
CA ILE A 62 -4.68 -0.65 5.93
C ILE A 62 -6.17 -0.59 6.27
N LEU A 63 -6.97 0.05 5.41
CA LEU A 63 -8.42 0.15 5.61
C LEU A 63 -9.09 -1.23 5.59
N ALA A 64 -8.74 -2.09 4.64
CA ALA A 64 -9.29 -3.44 4.57
C ALA A 64 -8.99 -4.29 5.81
N LEU A 65 -7.80 -4.12 6.41
CA LEU A 65 -7.41 -4.80 7.64
C LEU A 65 -8.14 -4.24 8.86
N ASN A 66 -8.27 -2.91 8.97
CA ASN A 66 -9.03 -2.24 10.04
C ASN A 66 -10.53 -2.58 10.01
N ASP A 67 -11.13 -2.67 8.82
CA ASP A 67 -12.56 -2.99 8.68
C ASP A 67 -12.87 -4.43 9.14
N LYS A 68 -11.89 -5.34 9.07
CA LYS A 68 -12.08 -6.79 9.34
C LYS A 68 -11.56 -7.22 10.70
N PHE A 69 -10.60 -6.50 11.26
CA PHE A 69 -9.88 -6.90 12.46
C PHE A 69 -9.65 -5.71 13.38
N ASP A 70 -9.59 -5.99 14.68
CA ASP A 70 -9.24 -4.98 15.69
C ASP A 70 -7.71 -4.76 15.70
N ILE A 71 -7.24 -3.89 14.81
CA ILE A 71 -5.82 -3.52 14.69
C ILE A 71 -5.58 -2.25 15.51
N GLU A 72 -4.67 -2.34 16.48
CA GLU A 72 -4.28 -1.22 17.34
C GLU A 72 -3.33 -0.26 16.62
N GLU A 73 -2.41 -0.78 15.79
CA GLU A 73 -1.31 0.00 15.24
C GLU A 73 -0.82 -0.55 13.90
N PHE A 74 -0.55 0.37 12.97
CA PHE A 74 0.23 0.09 11.77
C PHE A 74 1.56 0.84 11.84
N VAL A 75 2.65 0.12 11.61
CA VAL A 75 3.98 0.69 11.43
C VAL A 75 4.37 0.48 9.98
N ILE A 76 4.53 1.57 9.23
CA ILE A 76 5.02 1.50 7.85
C ILE A 76 6.54 1.60 7.89
N GLY A 77 7.19 0.50 7.55
CA GLY A 77 8.63 0.41 7.46
C GLY A 77 9.11 0.89 6.10
N GLU A 78 9.46 2.17 6.02
CA GLU A 78 10.29 2.66 4.93
C GLU A 78 11.68 2.03 5.08
N ASN A 79 12.18 1.36 4.04
CA ASN A 79 13.60 1.04 4.02
C ASN A 79 14.39 2.35 3.92
N SER A 80 15.72 2.28 3.93
CA SER A 80 16.58 3.29 3.30
C SER A 80 16.29 3.34 1.79
N GLY A 81 15.06 3.66 1.40
CA GLY A 81 14.72 4.11 0.07
C GLY A 81 15.65 5.26 -0.23
N TYR A 82 16.11 5.32 -1.47
CA TYR A 82 16.73 6.52 -1.95
C TYR A 82 15.71 7.65 -1.71
N PHE A 83 15.87 8.43 -0.63
CA PHE A 83 15.67 9.85 -0.80
C PHE A 83 16.49 10.14 -2.03
N SER A 84 15.82 10.47 -3.13
CA SER A 84 16.54 11.04 -4.23
C SER A 84 17.34 12.18 -3.61
N GLU A 85 18.66 12.05 -3.61
CA GLU A 85 19.54 13.18 -3.25
C GLU A 85 19.30 14.34 -4.23
N LYS A 86 18.54 14.10 -5.31
CA LYS A 86 18.08 15.08 -6.26
C LYS A 86 16.77 15.70 -5.77
N PRO A 87 16.76 17.02 -5.51
CA PRO A 87 15.57 17.78 -5.12
C PRO A 87 14.35 17.54 -6.03
N GLU A 88 14.59 17.26 -7.31
CA GLU A 88 13.55 17.06 -8.34
C GLU A 88 12.56 15.92 -8.07
N SER A 89 12.97 14.88 -7.32
CA SER A 89 12.05 13.78 -6.97
C SER A 89 11.17 14.14 -5.78
N PHE A 90 11.67 14.95 -4.85
CA PHE A 90 10.90 15.44 -3.73
C PHE A 90 9.84 16.45 -4.19
N ASP A 91 10.22 17.35 -5.10
CA ASP A 91 9.28 18.30 -5.72
C ASP A 91 8.15 17.56 -6.47
N ARG A 92 8.48 16.47 -7.18
CA ARG A 92 7.50 15.63 -7.88
C ARG A 92 6.57 14.89 -6.93
N LEU A 93 7.10 14.39 -5.81
CA LEU A 93 6.28 13.78 -4.77
C LEU A 93 5.25 14.79 -4.25
N LEU A 94 5.66 16.02 -3.95
CA LEU A 94 4.77 17.08 -3.49
C LEU A 94 3.71 17.44 -4.55
N GLU A 95 4.09 17.60 -5.82
CA GLU A 95 3.16 17.92 -6.91
C GLU A 95 2.13 16.80 -7.18
N THR A 96 2.52 15.54 -7.01
CA THR A 96 1.66 14.39 -7.33
C THR A 96 0.78 13.96 -6.15
N SER A 97 1.17 14.32 -4.93
CA SER A 97 0.45 13.97 -3.69
C SER A 97 -0.70 14.92 -3.36
N GLY A 98 -0.66 16.17 -3.86
CA GLY A 98 -1.67 17.20 -3.58
C GLY A 98 -1.45 17.92 -2.26
#